data_AF-A0AAW9EG81-F1
#
_entry.id   AF-A0AAW9EG81-F1
#
_cell.length_a   1.000
_cell.length_b   1.000
_cell.length_c   1.000
_cell.angle_alpha   90.00
_cell.angle_beta   90.00
_cell.angle_gamma   90.00
#
_symmetry.space_group_name_H-M   'P 1'
#
loop_
_entity.id
_entity.type
_entity.pdbx_description
1 polymer ?
#
loop_
_entity_poly.entity_id
_entity_poly.type
_entity_poly.pdbx_seq_one_letter_code
_entity_poly.pdbx_strand_id
1 'polypeptide(L)' 'MSHLNYNHLYYFWHVYKQGSVVGAAEALYLTPQTITGQIKALEE' A
#
# COMPACT_ATOMS: atom_id res chain seq x y z
N MET A 1 11.17 7.17 -18.95
CA MET A 1 10.21 7.70 -17.97
C MET A 1 9.86 6.57 -17.04
N SER A 2 10.14 6.69 -15.74
CA SER A 2 9.79 5.65 -14.78
C SER A 2 8.29 5.43 -14.84
N HIS A 3 7.89 4.19 -15.14
CA HIS A 3 6.48 3.84 -15.17
C HIS A 3 5.99 3.91 -13.72
N LEU A 4 5.17 4.91 -13.39
CA LEU A 4 4.58 5.04 -12.07
C LEU A 4 3.68 3.81 -11.85
N ASN A 5 4.06 2.93 -10.93
CA ASN A 5 3.28 1.74 -10.66
C ASN A 5 2.07 2.10 -9.79
N TYR A 6 0.90 2.17 -10.42
CA TYR A 6 -0.37 2.52 -9.79
C TYR A 6 -0.76 1.60 -8.63
N ASN A 7 -0.22 0.38 -8.57
CA ASN A 7 -0.46 -0.52 -7.45
C ASN A 7 0.09 0.06 -6.14
N HIS A 8 1.27 0.67 -6.16
CA HIS A 8 1.86 1.28 -4.96
C HIS A 8 1.00 2.44 -4.43
N LEU A 9 0.50 3.28 -5.33
CA LEU A 9 -0.43 4.36 -4.98
C LEU A 9 -1.75 3.83 -4.45
N TYR A 10 -2.26 2.72 -4.98
CA TYR A 10 -3.46 2.07 -4.49
C TYR A 10 -3.32 1.61 -3.04
N TYR A 11 -2.22 0.95 -2.69
CA TYR A 11 -1.93 0.53 -1.32
C TYR A 11 -1.74 1.73 -0.38
N PHE A 12 -1.02 2.75 -0.84
CA PHE A 12 -0.83 3.99 -0.08
C PHE A 12 -2.17 4.69 0.23
N TRP A 13 -3.04 4.83 -0.77
CA TRP A 13 -4.38 5.42 -0.59
C TRP A 13 -5.23 4.63 0.39
N HIS A 14 -5.18 3.30 0.35
CA HIS A 14 -5.89 2.45 1.31
C HIS A 14 -5.39 2.65 2.74
N VAL A 15 -4.07 2.77 2.96
CA VAL A 15 -3.51 3.06 4.29
C VAL A 15 -3.95 4.44 4.78
N TYR A 16 -3.92 5.46 3.92
CA TYR A 16 -4.41 6.79 4.25
C TYR A 16 -5.89 6.75 4.65
N LYS A 17 -6.74 6.07 3.86
CA LYS A 17 -8.18 5.98 4.11
C LYS A 17 -8.52 5.21 5.38
N GLN A 18 -7.78 4.16 5.71
CA GLN A 18 -8.01 3.34 6.91
C GLN A 18 -7.28 3.88 8.15
N GLY A 19 -6.40 4.88 8.00
CA GLY A 19 -5.60 5.46 9.08
C GLY A 19 -4.54 4.51 9.66
N SER A 20 -4.40 3.30 9.12
CA SER A 20 -3.41 2.31 9.58
C SER A 20 -3.11 1.27 8.50
N VAL A 21 -1.90 0.70 8.55
CA VAL A 21 -1.49 -0.41 7.67
C VAL A 21 -2.29 -1.68 7.98
N VAL A 22 -2.59 -1.92 9.26
CA VAL A 22 -3.37 -3.09 9.69
C VAL A 22 -4.80 -3.00 9.17
N GLY A 23 -5.48 -1.86 9.31
CA GLY A 23 -6.84 -1.68 8.77
C GLY A 23 -6.89 -1.78 7.25
N ALA A 24 -5.86 -1.32 6.54
CA ALA A 24 -5.74 -1.53 5.09
C ALA A 24 -5.55 -3.01 4.74
N ALA A 25 -4.75 -3.75 5.52
CA ALA A 25 -4.51 -5.17 5.32
C ALA A 25 -5.78 -5.99 5.52
N GLU A 26 -6.55 -5.68 6.56
CA GLU A 26 -7.86 -6.28 6.81
C GLU A 26 -8.86 -5.96 5.69
N ALA A 27 -8.94 -4.70 5.26
CA ALA A 27 -9.86 -4.27 4.20
C ALA A 27 -9.54 -4.87 2.82
N LEU A 28 -8.27 -5.21 2.57
CA LEU A 28 -7.79 -5.79 1.30
C LEU A 28 -7.60 -7.31 1.36
N TYR A 29 -7.86 -7.95 2.50
CA TYR A 29 -7.59 -9.38 2.74
C TYR A 29 -6.12 -9.75 2.46
N LEU A 30 -5.20 -8.89 2.86
CA LEU A 30 -3.76 -9.06 2.71
C LEU A 30 -3.06 -9.10 4.06
N THR A 31 -1.79 -9.49 4.06
CA THR A 31 -0.94 -9.33 5.24
C THR A 31 -0.41 -7.89 5.32
N PRO A 32 -0.21 -7.32 6.52
CA PRO A 32 0.40 -6.00 6.69
C PRO A 32 1.79 -5.89 6.04
N GLN A 33 2.54 -7.00 6.00
CA GLN A 33 3.86 -7.10 5.38
C GLN A 33 3.79 -6.85 3.86
N THR A 34 2.77 -7.38 3.18
CA THR A 34 2.55 -7.15 1.75
C THR A 34 2.33 -5.67 1.46
N ILE A 35 1.44 -5.00 2.21
CA ILE A 35 1.16 -3.58 2.04
C ILE A 35 2.40 -2.73 2.33
N THR A 36 3.13 -3.04 3.41
CA THR A 36 4.37 -2.33 3.76
C THR A 36 5.43 -2.45 2.66
N GLY A 37 5.59 -3.65 2.07
CA GLY A 37 6.53 -3.85 0.96
C GLY A 37 6.14 -3.04 -0.28
N GLN A 38 4.85 -2.97 -0.59
CA GLN A 38 4.35 -2.18 -1.73
C GLN A 38 4.51 -0.67 -1.51
N ILE A 39 4.38 -0.18 -0.27
CA ILE A 39 4.62 1.24 0.04
C ILE A 39 6.11 1.56 -0.01
N LYS A 40 6.99 0.68 0.50
CA LYS A 40 8.44 0.89 0.39
C LYS A 40 8.92 0.97 -1.06
N ALA A 41 8.39 0.12 -1.93
CA ALA A 41 8.68 0.16 -3.36
C ALA A 41 8.17 1.43 -4.07
N LEU A 42 7.34 2.26 -3.42
CA LEU A 42 6.97 3.58 -3.92
C LEU A 42 8.06 4.64 -3.68
N GLU A 43 8.90 4.46 -2.65
CA GLU A 43 9.91 5.43 -2.23
C GLU A 43 11.24 5.30 -3.02
N GLU A 44 11.44 4.16 -3.70
CA GLU A 44 12.60 3.85 -4.56
C GLU A 44 12.43 4.33 -6.00
#